data_AF-A0A2U3L0X9-F1
#
_entry.id   AF-A0A2U3L0X9-F1
#
_cell.length_a   1.000
_cell.length_b   1.000
_cell.length_c   1.000
_cell.angle_alpha   90.00
_cell.angle_beta   90.00
_cell.angle_gamma   90.00
#
_symmetry.space_group_name_H-M   'P 1'
#
loop_
_entity.id
_entity.type
_entity.pdbx_description
1 polymer ?
#
loop_
_entity_poly.entity_id
_entity_poly.type
_entity_poly.pdbx_seq_one_letter_code
_entity_poly.pdbx_strand_id
1 'polypeptide(L)' 'MSTSPIRIIIERINELARKKRSEDLEEWERDEQEALRQEYLSFIRGQVHDALSKGQITEDPPLQ' A
#
# COMPACT_ATOMS: atom_id res chain seq x y z
N MET A 1 -1.17 -15.38 -17.45
CA MET A 1 -1.51 -14.13 -16.76
C MET A 1 -0.95 -14.23 -15.34
N SER A 2 0.23 -13.67 -15.06
CA SER A 2 0.75 -13.68 -13.67
C SER A 2 0.04 -12.59 -12.88
N THR A 3 -0.78 -13.00 -11.92
CA THR A 3 -1.35 -12.08 -10.93
C THR A 3 -0.22 -11.61 -10.02
N SER A 4 0.01 -10.29 -9.96
CA SER A 4 1.05 -9.72 -9.10
C SER A 4 0.71 -9.98 -7.62
N PRO A 5 1.65 -10.46 -6.79
CA PRO A 5 1.41 -10.71 -5.36
C PRO A 5 0.81 -9.50 -4.64
N ILE A 6 1.27 -8.29 -4.97
CA ILE A 6 0.77 -7.05 -4.35
C ILE A 6 -0.71 -6.80 -4.63
N ARG A 7 -1.21 -7.24 -5.80
CA ARG A 7 -2.61 -7.07 -6.17
C ARG A 7 -3.51 -7.92 -5.29
N ILE A 8 -3.08 -9.14 -5.00
CA ILE A 8 -3.81 -10.08 -4.12
C ILE A 8 -3.91 -9.48 -2.70
N ILE A 9 -2.80 -8.92 -2.18
CA ILE A 9 -2.77 -8.25 -0.87
C ILE A 9 -3.77 -7.08 -0.83
N ILE A 10 -3.75 -6.21 -1.84
CA ILE A 10 -4.65 -5.05 -1.91
C ILE A 10 -6.12 -5.51 -1.99
N GLU A 11 -6.42 -6.51 -2.81
CA GLU A 11 -7.77 -7.06 -2.95
C GLU A 11 -8.28 -7.58 -1.60
N ARG A 12 -7.47 -8.34 -0.87
CA ARG A 12 -7.81 -8.89 0.45
C ARG A 12 -7.96 -7.80 1.52
N ILE A 13 -7.08 -6.80 1.57
CA ILE A 13 -7.22 -5.65 2.47
C ILE A 13 -8.55 -4.94 2.22
N ASN A 14 -8.93 -4.76 0.95
CA ASN A 14 -10.18 -4.10 0.58
C ASN A 14 -11.42 -4.94 0.93
N GLU A 15 -11.36 -6.26 0.82
CA GLU A 15 -12.42 -7.16 1.31
C GLU A 15 -12.64 -6.99 2.80
N LEU A 16 -11.58 -7.09 3.60
CA LEU A 16 -11.64 -6.91 5.06
C LEU A 16 -12.11 -5.48 5.43
N ALA A 17 -11.69 -4.47 4.67
CA ALA A 17 -12.15 -3.10 4.88
C ALA A 17 -13.63 -2.90 4.55
N ARG A 18 -14.15 -3.59 3.52
CA ARG A 18 -15.59 -3.59 3.21
C ARG A 18 -16.37 -4.31 4.30
N LYS A 19 -15.90 -5.47 4.76
CA LYS A 19 -16.50 -6.21 5.87
C LYS A 19 -16.60 -5.34 7.11
N LYS A 20 -15.49 -4.73 7.55
CA LYS A 20 -15.43 -3.80 8.69
C LYS A 20 -16.42 -2.63 8.63
N ARG A 21 -16.82 -2.20 7.42
CA ARG A 21 -17.78 -1.11 7.23
C ARG A 21 -19.23 -1.59 7.40
N SER A 22 -19.53 -2.83 7.03
CA SER A 22 -20.87 -3.41 7.14
C SER A 22 -21.11 -4.10 8.48
N GLU A 23 -20.07 -4.72 9.04
CA GLU A 23 -20.08 -5.50 10.27
C GLU A 23 -18.72 -5.42 10.97
N ASP A 24 -18.62 -5.83 12.22
CA ASP A 24 -17.33 -5.90 12.90
C ASP A 24 -16.47 -7.03 12.33
N LEU A 25 -15.15 -6.84 12.39
CA LEU A 25 -14.19 -7.89 12.07
C LEU A 25 -13.98 -8.78 13.29
N GLU A 26 -13.88 -10.08 13.04
CA GLU A 26 -13.39 -11.03 14.04
C GLU A 26 -11.92 -10.74 14.39
N GLU A 27 -11.46 -11.21 15.54
CA GLU A 27 -10.10 -10.94 16.02
C GLU A 27 -9.03 -11.38 15.00
N TRP A 28 -9.16 -12.58 14.44
CA TRP A 28 -8.25 -13.10 13.43
C TRP A 28 -8.28 -12.30 12.12
N GLU A 29 -9.42 -11.70 11.75
CA GLU A 29 -9.54 -10.85 10.56
C GLU A 29 -8.84 -9.51 10.76
N ARG A 30 -8.85 -9.00 11.99
CA ARG A 30 -8.11 -7.78 12.34
C ARG A 30 -6.61 -8.04 12.28
N ASP A 31 -6.17 -9.18 12.80
CA ASP A 31 -4.77 -9.59 12.74
C ASP A 31 -4.32 -9.83 11.30
N GLU A 32 -5.15 -10.49 10.48
CA GLU A 32 -4.91 -10.67 9.04
C GLU A 32 -4.80 -9.30 8.35
N GLN A 33 -5.75 -8.39 8.60
CA GLN A 33 -5.74 -7.06 8.00
C GLN A 33 -4.49 -6.26 8.37
N GLU A 34 -4.05 -6.34 9.63
CA GLU A 34 -2.85 -5.65 10.09
C GLU A 34 -1.59 -6.25 9.45
N ALA A 35 -1.47 -7.58 9.41
CA ALA A 35 -0.34 -8.26 8.77
C ALA A 35 -0.22 -7.88 7.28
N LEU A 36 -1.33 -7.89 6.55
CA LEU A 36 -1.37 -7.51 5.14
C LEU A 36 -0.99 -6.04 4.92
N ARG A 37 -1.37 -5.13 5.83
CA ARG A 37 -0.97 -3.71 5.75
C ARG A 37 0.52 -3.54 5.94
N GLN A 38 1.13 -4.28 6.88
CA GLN A 38 2.58 -4.23 7.09
C GLN A 38 3.33 -4.73 5.85
N GLU A 39 2.85 -5.81 5.22
CA GLU A 39 3.41 -6.33 3.97
C GLU A 39 3.29 -5.30 2.84
N TYR A 40 2.12 -4.68 2.66
CA TYR A 40 1.90 -3.63 1.67
C TYR A 40 2.81 -2.40 1.88
N LEU A 41 2.98 -1.95 3.12
CA LEU A 41 3.86 -0.83 3.45
C LEU A 41 5.34 -1.14 3.15
N SER A 42 5.77 -2.39 3.34
CA SER A 42 7.11 -2.84 2.95
C SER A 42 7.31 -2.69 1.43
N PHE A 43 6.34 -3.13 0.63
CA PHE A 43 6.36 -2.97 -0.83
C PHE A 43 6.39 -1.51 -1.28
N ILE A 44 5.62 -0.64 -0.63
CA ILE A 44 5.60 0.79 -0.97
C ILE A 44 6.91 1.47 -0.61
N ARG A 45 7.49 1.14 0.55
CA ARG A 45 8.71 1.81 1.03
C ARG A 45 9.85 1.71 0.02
N GLY A 46 10.02 0.54 -0.61
CA GLY A 46 10.99 0.36 -1.70
C GLY A 46 10.67 1.22 -2.93
N GLN A 47 9.41 1.24 -3.36
CA GLN A 47 8.97 2.05 -4.50
C GLN A 47 9.15 3.55 -4.27
N VAL A 48 8.84 4.05 -3.07
CA VAL A 48 9.03 5.46 -2.69
C VAL A 48 10.52 5.81 -2.67
N HIS A 49 11.36 4.95 -2.09
CA HIS A 49 12.80 5.15 -2.09
C HIS A 49 13.36 5.24 -3.52
N ASP A 50 12.94 4.34 -4.41
CA ASP A 50 13.37 4.32 -5.81
C ASP A 50 12.87 5.55 -6.58
N ALA A 51 11.63 5.99 -6.32
CA ALA A 51 11.06 7.18 -6.93
C ALA A 51 11.83 8.45 -6.50
N LEU A 52 12.14 8.57 -5.20
CA LEU A 52 12.91 9.69 -4.67
C LEU A 52 14.35 9.69 -5.18
N SER A 53 14.99 8.52 -5.28
CA SER A 53 16.35 8.39 -5.79
C SER A 53 16.48 8.75 -7.28
N LYS A 54 15.39 8.61 -8.05
CA LYS A 54 15.32 8.97 -9.47
C LYS A 54 14.87 10.42 -9.71
N GLY A 55 14.31 11.07 -8.69
CA GLY A 55 13.86 12.45 -8.79
C GLY A 55 15.06 13.39 -8.94
N GLN A 56 15.20 14.00 -10.11
CA GLN A 56 16.20 15.04 -10.33
C GLN A 56 15.66 16.35 -9.77
N ILE A 57 16.41 17.00 -8.86
CA ILE A 57 16.08 18.33 -8.37
C ILE A 57 16.27 19.29 -9.55
N THR A 58 15.17 19.70 -10.19
CA THR A 58 15.17 20.83 -11.10
C THR A 58 15.03 22.09 -10.27
N GLU A 59 16.06 22.94 -10.29
CA GLU A 59 15.94 24.30 -9.77
C GLU A 59 14.90 25.04 -10.62
N ASP A 60 13.79 25.47 -9.99
CA ASP A 60 12.86 26.37 -10.67
C ASP A 60 13.59 27.67 -10.99
N PRO A 61 13.54 28.16 -12.24
CA PRO A 61 14.18 29.43 -12.59
C PRO A 61 13.54 30.55 -11.76
N PRO A 62 14.33 31.54 -11.31
CA PRO A 62 13.81 32.64 -10.51
C PRO A 62 12.66 33.32 -11.27
N LEU A 63 11.53 33.50 -10.58
CA LEU A 63 10.40 34.27 -11.10
C LEU A 63 10.91 35.66 -11.47
N GLN A 64 10.88 35.97 -12.77
CA GLN A 64 11.21 37.28 -13.33
C GLN A 64 10.11 38.30 -13.05
#